data_AF-X1C829-F1
#
_entry.id   AF-X1C829-F1
#
_cell.length_a   1.000
_cell.length_b   1.000
_cell.length_c   1.000
_cell.angle_alpha   90.00
_cell.angle_beta   90.00
_cell.angle_gamma   90.00
#
_symmetry.space_group_name_H-M   'P 1'
#
loop_
_entity.id
_entity.type
_entity.pdbx_description
1 polymer ?
#
loop_
_entity_poly.entity_id
_entity_poly.type
_entity_poly.pdbx_seq_one_letter_code
_entity_poly.pdbx_strand_id
1 'polypeptide(L)'
;MPEISRYDIELWITTVATGEFHYKDIKGLRNILTPELDNKLRKVVYDICHSTEPKCESVGRRDGYYRPIQDGVEPINFGELRPRDFPVILPFNLRKYVFIYPDTTIIYAGSKSSGKSGLIYRTAQLNWGKLNIKLLSNMEGGR
;
A
#
# COMPACT_ATOMS: atom_id res chain seq x y z
N MET A 1 25.99 22.18 24.34
CA MET A 1 24.96 22.13 23.27
C MET A 1 25.03 20.73 22.69
N PRO A 2 23.91 20.03 22.46
CA PRO A 2 23.98 18.65 21.97
C PRO A 2 24.69 18.65 20.62
N GLU A 3 25.86 18.02 20.55
CA GLU A 3 26.55 17.81 19.29
C GLU A 3 25.73 16.83 18.48
N ILE A 4 25.00 17.35 17.50
CA ILE A 4 24.22 16.53 16.59
C ILE A 4 25.19 15.94 15.59
N SER A 5 25.53 14.67 15.78
CA SER A 5 26.41 13.96 14.88
C SER A 5 25.71 13.62 13.56
N ARG A 6 26.48 13.35 12.51
CA ARG A 6 25.93 12.85 11.25
C ARG A 6 25.18 11.53 11.44
N TYR A 7 25.73 10.64 12.27
CA TYR A 7 25.14 9.35 12.62
C TYR A 7 23.74 9.51 13.25
N ASP A 8 23.58 10.50 14.13
CA ASP A 8 22.29 10.80 14.76
C ASP A 8 21.19 11.19 13.77
N ILE A 9 21.56 11.87 12.69
CA ILE A 9 20.64 12.31 11.64
C ILE A 9 20.27 11.11 10.76
N GLU A 10 21.26 10.31 10.37
CA GLU A 10 21.04 9.09 9.57
C GLU A 10 20.16 8.08 10.31
N LEU A 11 20.39 7.88 11.62
CA LEU A 11 19.58 7.00 12.45
C LEU A 11 18.13 7.50 12.55
N TRP A 12 17.92 8.81 12.72
CA TRP A 12 16.57 9.38 12.78
C TRP A 12 15.82 9.23 11.46
N ILE A 13 16.48 9.48 10.33
CA ILE A 13 15.89 9.32 8.98
C ILE A 13 15.48 7.87 8.73
N THR A 14 16.27 6.90 9.17
CA THR A 14 16.02 5.47 8.91
C THR A 14 15.03 4.83 9.88
N THR A 15 14.94 5.31 11.12
CA THR A 15 14.14 4.64 12.18
C THR A 15 12.87 5.39 12.58
N VAL A 16 12.84 6.72 12.43
CA VAL A 16 11.75 7.58 12.93
C VAL A 16 10.96 8.23 11.81
N ALA A 17 11.61 8.60 10.70
CA ALA A 17 10.92 9.28 9.61
C ALA A 17 9.94 8.34 8.89
N THR A 18 8.66 8.69 8.90
CA THR A 18 7.60 8.02 8.13
C THR A 18 6.98 9.01 7.15
N GLY A 19 7.20 8.82 5.85
CA GLY A 19 6.68 9.72 4.80
C GLY A 19 7.55 10.97 4.57
N GLU A 20 6.93 12.08 4.16
CA GLU A 20 7.64 13.34 3.89
C GLU A 20 8.00 14.05 5.20
N PHE A 21 9.25 14.51 5.32
CA PHE A 21 9.72 15.31 6.46
C PHE A 21 10.51 16.53 5.99
N HIS A 22 10.49 17.60 6.78
CA HIS A 22 11.33 18.77 6.55
C HIS A 22 12.63 18.67 7.36
N TYR A 23 13.77 19.13 6.83
CA TYR A 23 15.07 19.00 7.53
C TYR A 23 15.09 19.65 8.93
N LYS A 24 14.29 20.70 9.15
CA LYS A 24 14.16 21.37 10.47
C LYS A 24 13.40 20.55 11.51
N ASP A 25 12.63 19.55 11.09
CA ASP A 25 11.82 18.72 11.98
C ASP A 25 12.61 17.51 12.52
N ILE A 26 13.81 17.27 12.00
CA ILE A 26 14.73 16.22 12.48
C ILE A 26 15.00 16.45 13.97
N LYS A 27 14.69 15.45 14.81
CA LYS A 27 14.82 15.49 16.28
C LYS A 27 14.15 16.72 16.96
N GLY A 28 13.13 17.33 16.35
CA GLY A 28 12.40 18.47 16.95
C GLY A 28 13.22 19.77 17.07
N LEU A 29 14.27 19.92 16.26
CA LEU A 29 15.22 21.03 16.35
C LEU A 29 14.64 22.39 15.94
N ARG A 30 13.45 22.42 15.34
CA ARG A 30 12.78 23.62 14.82
C ARG A 30 12.78 24.81 15.78
N ASN A 31 12.72 24.58 17.09
CA ASN A 31 12.65 25.63 18.11
C ASN A 31 14.02 26.00 18.71
N ILE A 32 15.11 25.35 18.31
CA ILE A 32 16.47 25.48 18.90
C ILE A 32 17.51 25.91 17.84
N LEU A 33 17.12 26.02 16.56
CA LEU A 33 18.03 26.33 15.46
C LEU A 33 18.45 27.80 15.47
N THR A 34 19.74 28.05 15.69
CA THR A 34 20.40 29.32 15.30
C THR A 34 20.65 29.33 13.78
N PRO A 35 20.80 30.51 13.14
CA PRO A 35 21.05 30.60 11.69
C PRO A 35 22.27 29.80 11.20
N GLU A 36 23.32 29.72 12.02
CA GLU A 36 24.53 28.94 11.72
C GLU A 36 24.27 27.42 11.72
N LEU A 37 23.48 26.94 12.68
CA LEU A 37 23.09 25.54 12.77
C LEU A 37 22.11 25.14 11.66
N ASP A 38 21.24 26.05 11.22
CA ASP A 38 20.31 25.83 10.11
C ASP A 38 21.05 25.54 8.80
N ASN A 39 22.06 26.36 8.48
CA ASN A 39 22.91 26.15 7.30
C ASN A 39 23.70 24.85 7.37
N LYS A 40 24.24 24.53 8.55
CA LYS A 40 24.99 23.27 8.77
C LYS A 40 24.07 22.05 8.62
N LEU A 41 22.89 22.08 9.22
CA LEU A 41 21.91 21.00 9.14
C LEU A 41 21.41 20.79 7.71
N ARG A 42 21.09 21.88 7.00
CA ARG A 42 20.69 21.82 5.59
C ARG A 42 21.75 21.15 4.72
N LYS A 43 23.03 21.51 4.91
CA LYS A 43 24.14 20.91 4.18
C LYS A 43 24.31 19.43 4.51
N VAL A 44 24.28 19.06 5.79
CA VAL A 44 24.43 17.65 6.21
C VAL A 44 23.31 16.77 5.66
N VAL A 45 22.06 17.21 5.71
CA VAL A 45 20.94 16.45 5.15
C VAL A 45 21.05 16.34 3.63
N TYR A 46 21.42 17.44 2.96
CA TYR A 46 21.69 17.41 1.53
C TYR A 46 22.77 16.38 1.16
N ASP A 47 23.88 16.37 1.89
CA ASP A 47 25.00 15.44 1.67
C ASP A 47 24.59 13.98 1.93
N ILE A 48 23.75 13.70 2.93
CA ILE A 48 23.22 12.34 3.19
C ILE A 48 22.34 11.88 2.03
N CYS A 49 21.41 12.72 1.58
CA CYS A 49 20.46 12.35 0.53
C CYS A 49 21.07 12.31 -0.89
N HIS A 50 22.26 12.89 -1.09
CA HIS A 50 22.99 12.86 -2.39
C HIS A 50 24.30 12.05 -2.31
N SER A 51 24.48 11.27 -1.24
CA SER A 51 25.64 10.38 -1.10
C SER A 51 25.54 9.16 -2.04
N THR A 52 26.62 8.38 -2.12
CA THR A 52 26.65 7.12 -2.88
C THR A 52 25.68 6.06 -2.33
N GLU A 53 25.31 6.16 -1.05
CA GLU A 53 24.32 5.30 -0.37
C GLU A 53 23.24 6.19 0.28
N PRO A 54 22.35 6.79 -0.51
CA PRO A 54 21.39 7.75 0.00
C PRO A 54 20.40 7.08 0.95
N LYS A 55 20.14 7.72 2.10
CA LYS A 55 19.11 7.26 3.07
C LYS A 55 17.76 7.96 2.87
N CYS A 56 17.75 9.00 2.06
CA CYS A 56 16.62 9.86 1.78
C CYS A 56 16.74 10.43 0.38
N GLU A 57 15.63 10.87 -0.19
CA GLU A 57 15.58 11.57 -1.47
C GLU A 57 14.75 12.85 -1.34
N SER A 58 15.06 13.83 -2.18
CA SER A 58 14.31 15.09 -2.23
C SER A 58 12.92 14.88 -2.83
N VAL A 59 11.90 15.46 -2.22
CA VAL A 59 10.51 15.38 -2.72
C VAL A 59 10.31 16.24 -3.98
N GLY A 60 11.22 17.19 -4.25
CA GLY A 60 11.26 18.00 -5.48
C GLY A 60 10.16 19.09 -5.60
N ARG A 61 9.04 18.95 -4.89
CA ARG A 61 7.91 19.91 -4.92
C ARG A 61 8.04 21.05 -3.92
N ARG A 62 8.82 20.87 -2.86
CA ARG A 62 8.99 21.84 -1.76
C ARG A 62 10.45 21.84 -1.30
N ASP A 63 11.04 23.03 -1.18
CA ASP A 63 12.43 23.16 -0.72
C ASP A 63 12.57 22.67 0.73
N GLY A 64 13.64 21.91 1.00
CA GLY A 64 13.91 21.35 2.31
C GLY A 64 13.07 20.14 2.72
N TYR A 65 12.24 19.60 1.82
CA TYR A 65 11.46 18.39 2.07
C TYR A 65 12.13 17.15 1.48
N TYR A 66 12.21 16.11 2.30
CA TYR A 66 12.82 14.83 1.97
C TYR A 66 11.86 13.70 2.33
N ARG A 67 12.07 12.54 1.72
CA ARG A 67 11.42 11.28 2.11
C ARG A 67 12.48 10.20 2.30
N PRO A 68 12.35 9.31 3.30
CA PRO A 68 13.29 8.22 3.51
C PRO A 68 13.19 7.21 2.35
N ILE A 69 14.33 6.65 1.94
CA ILE A 69 14.38 5.58 0.94
C ILE A 69 14.09 4.25 1.66
N GLN A 70 13.11 3.51 1.17
CA GLN A 70 12.75 2.20 1.71
C GLN A 70 13.46 1.10 0.90
N ASP A 71 14.68 0.73 1.31
CA ASP A 71 15.47 -0.34 0.66
C ASP A 71 15.01 -1.77 1.04
N GLY A 72 13.92 -1.89 1.82
CA GLY A 72 13.40 -3.16 2.32
C GLY A 72 12.20 -3.71 1.56
N VAL A 73 11.88 -3.19 0.36
CA VAL A 73 10.81 -3.80 -0.45
C VAL A 73 11.37 -5.07 -1.07
N GLU A 74 11.09 -6.21 -0.44
CA GLU A 74 11.40 -7.50 -1.03
C GLU A 74 10.73 -7.59 -2.42
N PRO A 75 11.48 -7.94 -3.48
CA PRO A 75 10.89 -8.19 -4.79
C PRO A 75 9.78 -9.21 -4.64
N ILE A 76 8.59 -8.91 -5.16
CA ILE A 76 7.49 -9.87 -5.21
C ILE A 76 7.98 -11.08 -6.00
N ASN A 77 8.21 -12.20 -5.30
CA ASN A 77 8.63 -13.44 -5.92
C ASN A 77 7.44 -14.07 -6.65
N PHE A 78 7.32 -13.78 -7.95
CA PHE A 78 6.27 -14.36 -8.81
C PHE A 78 6.30 -15.89 -8.87
N GLY A 79 7.44 -16.53 -8.56
CA GLY A 79 7.58 -17.99 -8.52
C GLY A 79 7.01 -18.65 -7.25
N GLU A 80 6.90 -17.90 -6.14
CA GLU A 80 6.34 -18.37 -4.86
C GLU A 80 4.85 -18.06 -4.70
N LEU A 81 4.27 -17.23 -5.57
CA LEU A 81 2.83 -17.07 -5.68
C LEU A 81 2.22 -18.37 -6.20
N ARG A 82 2.10 -19.37 -5.32
CA ARG A 82 1.21 -20.51 -5.57
C ARG A 82 -0.14 -19.91 -5.95
N PRO A 83 -0.75 -20.30 -7.09
CA PRO A 83 -2.09 -19.87 -7.41
C PRO A 83 -2.99 -20.31 -6.27
N ARG A 84 -3.37 -19.37 -5.40
CA ARG A 84 -4.43 -19.62 -4.45
C ARG A 84 -5.66 -19.62 -5.31
N ASP A 85 -6.16 -20.79 -5.63
CA ASP A 85 -7.40 -20.91 -6.37
C ASP A 85 -8.54 -20.86 -5.34
N PHE A 86 -9.41 -19.88 -5.49
CA PHE A 86 -10.59 -19.73 -4.66
C PHE A 86 -11.65 -20.73 -5.14
N PRO A 87 -12.12 -21.66 -4.28
CA PRO A 87 -12.89 -22.82 -4.69
C PRO A 87 -14.38 -22.49 -4.95
N VAL A 88 -14.68 -21.33 -5.51
CA VAL A 88 -16.04 -20.94 -5.91
C VAL A 88 -16.49 -21.71 -7.14
N ILE A 89 -17.66 -22.31 -7.07
CA ILE A 89 -18.30 -23.00 -8.17
C ILE A 89 -19.18 -22.03 -8.94
N LEU A 90 -18.80 -21.73 -10.18
CA LEU A 90 -19.58 -20.84 -11.05
C LEU A 90 -20.60 -21.63 -11.89
N PRO A 91 -21.77 -21.06 -12.22
CA PRO A 91 -22.74 -21.64 -13.15
C PRO A 91 -22.12 -21.93 -14.53
N PHE A 92 -22.82 -22.72 -15.35
CA PHE A 92 -22.39 -23.11 -16.71
C PHE A 92 -21.02 -23.80 -16.79
N ASN A 93 -20.53 -24.31 -15.65
CA ASN A 93 -19.23 -24.97 -15.58
C ASN A 93 -18.07 -24.05 -16.02
N LEU A 94 -18.20 -22.73 -15.79
CA LEU A 94 -17.19 -21.74 -16.18
C LEU A 94 -15.79 -22.05 -15.63
N ARG A 95 -15.74 -22.78 -14.50
CA ARG A 95 -14.50 -23.27 -13.88
C ARG A 95 -13.65 -24.19 -14.77
N LYS A 96 -14.20 -24.72 -15.86
CA LYS A 96 -13.42 -25.41 -16.91
C LYS A 96 -12.52 -24.47 -17.71
N TYR A 97 -12.86 -23.18 -17.76
CA TYR A 97 -12.19 -22.20 -18.61
C TYR A 97 -11.40 -21.16 -17.79
N VAL A 98 -11.70 -21.00 -16.51
CA VAL A 98 -11.08 -20.00 -15.64
C VAL A 98 -10.77 -20.55 -14.24
N PHE A 99 -9.63 -20.14 -13.70
CA PHE A 99 -9.33 -20.16 -12.26
C PHE A 99 -9.67 -18.80 -11.66
N ILE A 100 -9.94 -18.75 -10.36
CA ILE A 100 -10.34 -17.52 -9.66
C ILE A 100 -9.40 -17.34 -8.48
N TYR A 101 -8.75 -16.19 -8.36
CA TYR A 101 -7.93 -15.91 -7.17
C TYR A 101 -8.82 -15.44 -6.00
N PRO A 102 -8.38 -15.63 -4.74
CA PRO A 102 -8.92 -14.90 -3.60
C PRO A 102 -8.97 -13.40 -3.90
N ASP A 103 -9.93 -12.71 -3.29
CA ASP A 103 -10.13 -11.27 -3.43
C ASP A 103 -10.47 -10.79 -4.86
N THR A 104 -10.76 -11.71 -5.79
CA THR A 104 -11.28 -11.38 -7.12
C THR A 104 -12.75 -10.98 -7.06
N THR A 105 -13.08 -9.81 -7.62
CA THR A 105 -14.48 -9.39 -7.80
C THR A 105 -15.03 -9.89 -9.13
N ILE A 106 -16.11 -10.67 -9.09
CA ILE A 106 -16.82 -11.18 -10.27
C ILE A 106 -18.08 -10.36 -10.49
N ILE A 107 -18.27 -9.82 -11.70
CA ILE A 107 -19.42 -9.00 -12.06
C ILE A 107 -20.23 -9.69 -13.17
N TYR A 108 -21.52 -9.91 -12.93
CA TYR A 108 -22.47 -10.32 -13.97
C TYR A 108 -23.20 -9.11 -14.53
N ALA A 109 -22.90 -8.74 -15.78
CA ALA A 109 -23.51 -7.61 -16.48
C ALA A 109 -24.41 -8.08 -17.65
N GLY A 110 -25.37 -7.25 -18.03
CA GLY A 110 -26.37 -7.58 -19.07
C GLY A 110 -27.65 -6.76 -18.96
N SER A 111 -28.49 -6.80 -19.99
CA SER A 111 -29.76 -6.04 -20.08
C SER A 111 -30.80 -6.44 -19.03
N LYS A 112 -31.88 -5.66 -18.86
CA LYS A 112 -33.00 -6.03 -17.97
C LYS A 112 -33.54 -7.42 -18.39
N SER A 113 -33.85 -8.27 -17.40
CA SER A 113 -34.35 -9.65 -17.61
C SER A 113 -33.41 -10.64 -18.34
N SER A 114 -32.12 -10.32 -18.50
CA SER A 114 -31.10 -11.25 -19.04
C SER A 114 -30.72 -12.42 -18.12
N GLY A 115 -31.35 -12.53 -16.94
CA GLY A 115 -31.08 -13.61 -16.00
C GLY A 115 -29.94 -13.38 -14.99
N LYS A 116 -29.36 -12.17 -14.91
CA LYS A 116 -28.28 -11.83 -13.95
C LYS A 116 -28.57 -12.26 -12.51
N SER A 117 -29.76 -11.91 -12.00
CA SER A 117 -30.16 -12.27 -10.63
C SER A 117 -30.23 -13.78 -10.44
N GLY A 118 -30.81 -14.50 -11.42
CA GLY A 118 -30.84 -15.97 -11.40
C GLY A 118 -29.44 -16.59 -11.41
N LEU A 119 -28.50 -15.97 -12.13
CA LEU A 119 -27.11 -16.39 -12.18
C LEU A 119 -26.42 -16.20 -10.81
N ILE A 120 -26.64 -15.07 -10.13
CA ILE A 120 -26.17 -14.82 -8.76
C ILE A 120 -26.76 -15.86 -7.80
N TYR A 121 -28.08 -16.07 -7.83
CA TYR A 121 -28.74 -17.04 -6.95
C TYR A 121 -28.25 -18.47 -7.21
N ARG A 122 -28.02 -18.85 -8.46
CA ARG A 122 -27.47 -20.16 -8.81
C ARG A 122 -26.03 -20.31 -8.31
N THR A 123 -25.19 -19.28 -8.41
CA THR A 123 -23.85 -19.28 -7.83
C THR A 123 -23.92 -19.49 -6.32
N ALA A 124 -24.79 -18.76 -5.61
CA ALA A 124 -24.97 -18.93 -4.18
C ALA A 124 -25.41 -20.35 -3.82
N GLN A 125 -26.39 -20.89 -4.54
CA GLN A 125 -26.91 -22.25 -4.34
C GLN A 125 -25.83 -23.32 -4.54
N LEU A 126 -25.01 -23.23 -5.60
CA LEU A 126 -23.97 -24.23 -5.92
C LEU A 126 -22.86 -24.31 -4.86
N ASN A 127 -22.68 -23.23 -4.12
CA ASN A 127 -21.66 -23.08 -3.09
C ASN A 127 -22.23 -23.15 -1.66
N TRP A 128 -23.54 -23.35 -1.52
CA TRP A 128 -24.19 -23.45 -0.22
C TRP A 128 -23.63 -24.60 0.60
N GLY A 129 -23.28 -24.34 1.86
CA GLY A 129 -22.63 -25.32 2.74
C GLY A 129 -21.15 -25.61 2.44
N LYS A 130 -20.58 -25.04 1.37
CA LYS A 130 -19.15 -25.16 1.03
C LYS A 130 -18.39 -23.88 1.36
N LEU A 131 -19.04 -22.74 1.19
CA LEU A 131 -18.50 -21.42 1.48
C LEU A 131 -19.43 -20.69 2.44
N ASN A 132 -18.86 -19.76 3.23
CA ASN A 132 -19.66 -18.82 4.00
C ASN A 132 -20.18 -17.73 3.05
N ILE A 133 -21.46 -17.83 2.68
CA ILE A 133 -22.07 -16.96 1.68
C ILE A 133 -23.01 -15.97 2.36
N LYS A 134 -22.82 -14.68 2.08
CA LYS A 134 -23.76 -13.62 2.44
C LYS A 134 -24.39 -13.10 1.16
N LEU A 135 -25.69 -13.30 1.01
CA LEU A 135 -26.47 -12.76 -0.09
C LEU A 135 -27.08 -11.43 0.35
N LEU A 136 -26.65 -10.34 -0.29
CA LEU A 136 -27.20 -9.01 -0.08
C LEU A 136 -28.07 -8.67 -1.29
N SER A 137 -29.36 -8.42 -1.07
CA SER A 137 -30.31 -8.06 -2.13
C SER A 137 -31.03 -6.78 -1.76
N ASN A 138 -31.11 -5.85 -2.70
CA ASN A 138 -31.97 -4.66 -2.62
C ASN A 138 -33.29 -4.84 -3.39
N MET A 139 -33.51 -6.02 -3.99
CA MET A 139 -34.65 -6.31 -4.87
C MET A 139 -35.74 -7.14 -4.18
N GLU A 140 -35.35 -7.99 -3.22
CA GLU A 140 -36.24 -8.93 -2.55
C GLU A 140 -35.98 -8.84 -1.04
N GLY A 141 -36.95 -8.34 -0.28
CA GLY A 141 -36.80 -8.07 1.15
C GLY A 141 -37.26 -6.68 1.61
N GLY A 142 -38.04 -5.96 0.78
CA GLY A 142 -38.70 -4.73 1.21
C GLY A 142 -39.67 -4.98 2.36
N ARG A 143 -39.27 -4.58 3.56
CA ARG A 143 -40.15 -4.00 4.56
C ARG A 143 -39.70 -2.58 4.81
#